data_AF-A0A7Y5KVA3-F1
#
_entry.id   AF-A0A7Y5KVA3-F1
#
_cell.length_a   1.000
_cell.length_b   1.000
_cell.length_c   1.000
_cell.angle_alpha   90.00
_cell.angle_beta   90.00
_cell.angle_gamma   90.00
#
_symmetry.space_group_name_H-M   'P 1'
#
loop_
_entity.id
_entity.type
_entity.pdbx_description
1 polymer ?
#
loop_
_entity_poly.entity_id
_entity_poly.type
_entity_poly.pdbx_seq_one_letter_code
_entity_poly.pdbx_strand_id
1 'polypeptide(L)'
;MRKLPAGDPGEQTQYSQPAQKTIPQEPLELTDPVDPTPRPTLVDGRPWLTRPVKIGLGVVGGILAIIGALLLYVTLRFDAVLRGAIEAEAKERGMKIEFDEVESTGILPWHAGKPKVVLKGVKLTSDEAPDVEIEVDRIDVPLKGTFPAYEPGVVEVAGAEIESPDFPSIIALEKAAKTGKASKTTANISDAKIRVARLSQQMPLTVVGKAKRIDVAEGNVDLDGVTLELPVPFVDVKLGPVDAQIQRQDDMTWARLDDYQFARFGMRDDAVLAKLQADPVDSQSVGKDLGLDLPPMKISGEVEATLKGEEAMSGTFSILLDGYVPPHPKELDGILHEKKTKLTGKLRYGDNLIHFDDLVVESGGLKMKGNGKLDWANGGTLVLNLNGSVGCAQLATSAIGSRLGPLAGSLTGSLAGGRLTGTVGVTVGISTKLSEIKNLTVTPRVSIACSIGL
;
A
#
# COMPACT_ATOMS: atom_id res chain seq x y z
N MET A 1 39.18 -23.10 -49.35
CA MET A 1 37.84 -22.61 -49.75
C MET A 1 37.61 -21.26 -49.07
N ARG A 2 37.20 -20.24 -49.85
CA ARG A 2 36.89 -18.83 -49.53
C ARG A 2 37.72 -18.12 -48.43
N LYS A 3 38.66 -17.27 -48.90
CA LYS A 3 39.43 -16.29 -48.12
C LYS A 3 38.54 -15.10 -47.70
N LEU A 4 38.65 -14.71 -46.42
CA LEU A 4 38.20 -13.43 -45.87
C LEU A 4 39.29 -12.36 -46.10
N PRO A 5 38.95 -11.08 -46.38
CA PRO A 5 39.92 -10.00 -46.42
C PRO A 5 40.20 -9.39 -45.04
N ALA A 6 41.46 -9.01 -44.86
CA ALA A 6 42.03 -8.36 -43.69
C ALA A 6 41.54 -6.90 -43.55
N GLY A 7 41.31 -6.46 -42.31
CA GLY A 7 41.07 -5.07 -41.95
C GLY A 7 42.22 -4.52 -41.11
N ASP A 8 42.71 -3.35 -41.52
CA ASP A 8 43.81 -2.56 -40.94
C ASP A 8 43.56 -2.10 -39.50
N PRO A 9 44.61 -1.89 -38.68
CA PRO A 9 44.54 -1.18 -37.42
C PRO A 9 45.10 0.25 -37.55
N GLY A 10 44.30 1.27 -37.24
CA GLY A 10 44.81 2.63 -37.13
C GLY A 10 43.75 3.64 -36.70
N GLU A 11 43.81 4.08 -35.45
CA GLU A 11 43.91 5.49 -35.03
C GLU A 11 43.63 5.61 -33.53
N GLN A 12 44.68 5.93 -32.76
CA GLN A 12 44.59 6.40 -31.37
C GLN A 12 44.47 7.92 -31.40
N THR A 13 43.33 8.46 -30.94
CA THR A 13 43.16 9.90 -30.71
C THR A 13 43.47 10.23 -29.25
N GLN A 14 44.57 10.95 -29.04
CA GLN A 14 44.94 11.59 -27.77
C GLN A 14 43.98 12.75 -27.48
N TYR A 15 43.31 12.73 -26.33
CA TYR A 15 42.59 13.89 -25.79
C TYR A 15 43.52 14.71 -24.89
N SER A 16 43.71 15.97 -25.27
CA SER A 16 44.43 17.00 -24.51
C SER A 16 43.51 17.66 -23.48
N GLN A 17 44.00 17.85 -22.26
CA GLN A 17 43.32 18.57 -21.17
C GLN A 17 43.42 20.10 -21.37
N PRO A 18 42.34 20.88 -21.13
CA PRO A 18 42.43 22.33 -21.11
C PRO A 18 42.82 22.88 -19.73
N ALA A 19 43.61 23.96 -19.79
CA ALA A 19 44.24 24.67 -18.69
C ALA A 19 43.26 25.32 -17.70
N GLN A 20 43.62 25.26 -16.41
CA GLN A 20 42.98 25.99 -15.31
C GLN A 20 43.32 27.49 -15.39
N LYS A 21 42.29 28.33 -15.30
CA LYS A 21 42.40 29.80 -15.27
C LYS A 21 42.20 30.28 -13.84
N THR A 22 43.25 30.90 -13.28
CA THR A 22 43.28 31.54 -11.96
C THR A 22 42.44 32.82 -11.97
N ILE A 23 41.57 33.00 -10.98
CA ILE A 23 40.79 34.22 -10.75
C ILE A 23 41.40 34.98 -9.56
N PRO A 24 41.61 36.31 -9.62
CA PRO A 24 42.13 37.10 -8.50
C PRO A 24 41.03 37.39 -7.46
N GLN A 25 41.39 37.36 -6.18
CA GLN A 25 40.56 37.83 -5.07
C GLN A 25 40.72 39.34 -4.87
N GLU A 26 39.61 40.03 -4.65
CA GLU A 26 39.52 41.44 -4.23
C GLU A 26 38.89 41.49 -2.83
N PRO A 27 39.24 42.47 -1.96
CA PRO A 27 38.96 42.40 -0.53
C PRO A 27 37.57 42.94 -0.15
N LEU A 28 36.95 42.32 0.86
CA LEU A 28 35.70 42.73 1.47
C LEU A 28 35.90 43.94 2.40
N GLU A 29 35.22 45.05 2.09
CA GLU A 29 34.98 46.17 3.00
C GLU A 29 33.79 45.86 3.93
N LEU A 30 33.92 46.36 5.16
CA LEU A 30 33.08 46.14 6.33
C LEU A 30 32.14 47.36 6.52
N THR A 31 30.83 47.13 6.61
CA THR A 31 29.88 48.12 7.17
C THR A 31 28.68 47.43 7.81
N ASP A 32 28.48 47.67 9.11
CA ASP A 32 27.27 47.44 9.92
C ASP A 32 26.34 48.68 9.87
N PRO A 33 25.20 48.76 10.61
CA PRO A 33 24.04 47.87 10.72
C PRO A 33 22.68 48.64 10.62
N VAL A 34 21.55 48.02 10.22
CA VAL A 34 20.19 48.50 10.59
C VAL A 34 19.16 47.34 10.57
N ASP A 35 18.44 47.16 11.69
CA ASP A 35 17.21 46.36 11.90
C ASP A 35 15.98 47.32 11.90
N PRO A 36 14.75 46.97 11.45
CA PRO A 36 13.79 46.22 12.29
C PRO A 36 12.78 45.30 11.55
N THR A 37 12.67 44.02 11.97
CA THR A 37 11.47 43.12 12.13
C THR A 37 10.32 43.04 11.07
N PRO A 38 9.41 42.04 11.11
CA PRO A 38 9.54 40.61 11.44
C PRO A 38 9.10 39.73 10.25
N ARG A 39 9.64 38.51 10.11
CA ARG A 39 9.03 37.48 9.26
C ARG A 39 8.66 36.26 10.11
N PRO A 40 7.47 35.67 9.87
CA PRO A 40 6.99 34.54 10.64
C PRO A 40 7.92 33.34 10.47
N THR A 41 8.21 32.72 11.59
CA THR A 41 8.90 31.46 11.75
C THR A 41 8.22 30.37 10.91
N LEU A 42 9.01 29.76 10.03
CA LEU A 42 8.76 28.43 9.49
C LEU A 42 8.59 27.47 10.68
N VAL A 43 7.36 27.00 10.85
CA VAL A 43 7.00 26.00 11.85
C VAL A 43 7.70 24.69 11.51
N ASP A 44 8.66 24.36 12.37
CA ASP A 44 9.09 23.05 12.84
C ASP A 44 8.80 21.83 11.96
N GLY A 45 9.91 21.24 11.50
CA GLY A 45 10.00 19.82 11.23
C GLY A 45 9.63 19.03 12.48
N ARG A 46 8.61 18.18 12.34
CA ARG A 46 8.31 17.16 13.34
C ARG A 46 9.23 15.96 13.12
N PRO A 47 10.03 15.55 14.11
CA PRO A 47 10.57 14.20 14.15
C PRO A 47 9.39 13.29 14.50
N TRP A 48 8.92 12.51 13.53
CA TRP A 48 7.98 11.44 13.80
C TRP A 48 8.74 10.38 14.60
N LEU A 49 8.60 10.44 15.92
CA LEU A 49 8.93 9.34 16.81
C LEU A 49 8.15 8.12 16.33
N THR A 50 8.86 7.13 15.81
CA THR A 50 8.43 5.74 15.68
C THR A 50 8.18 5.20 17.09
N ARG A 51 7.04 5.55 17.67
CA ARG A 51 6.49 4.71 18.74
C ARG A 51 6.13 3.38 18.07
N PRO A 52 6.65 2.24 18.54
CA PRO A 52 6.19 0.94 18.06
C PRO A 52 4.69 0.89 18.34
N VAL A 53 3.89 0.97 17.27
CA VAL A 53 2.45 0.82 17.36
C VAL A 53 2.22 -0.67 17.55
N LYS A 54 1.68 -1.05 18.71
CA LYS A 54 1.36 -2.45 19.04
C LYS A 54 0.28 -2.94 18.07
N ILE A 55 0.57 -3.95 17.26
CA ILE A 55 -0.30 -4.39 16.16
C ILE A 55 -0.95 -5.72 16.52
N GLY A 56 -2.27 -5.71 16.65
CA GLY A 56 -3.03 -6.93 16.85
C GLY A 56 -2.98 -7.84 15.62
N LEU A 57 -2.17 -8.88 15.70
CA LEU A 57 -2.21 -10.10 14.90
C LEU A 57 -2.15 -11.32 15.86
N GLY A 58 -3.11 -11.38 16.79
CA GLY A 58 -3.27 -12.36 17.90
C GLY A 58 -3.28 -13.84 17.56
N VAL A 59 -3.32 -14.21 16.28
CA VAL A 59 -3.71 -15.53 15.78
C VAL A 59 -2.92 -16.67 16.45
N VAL A 60 -1.60 -16.53 16.57
CA VAL A 60 -0.76 -17.67 16.95
C VAL A 60 -0.62 -17.78 18.47
N GLY A 61 -0.48 -16.67 19.21
CA GLY A 61 -0.28 -16.73 20.66
C GLY A 61 -1.51 -17.20 21.43
N GLY A 62 -2.71 -17.00 20.88
CA GLY A 62 -3.93 -17.53 21.50
C GLY A 62 -4.03 -19.05 21.47
N ILE A 63 -3.45 -19.66 20.45
CA ILE A 63 -3.45 -21.11 20.23
C ILE A 63 -2.41 -21.80 21.12
N LEU A 64 -1.36 -21.08 21.49
CA LEU A 64 -0.26 -21.59 22.30
C LEU A 64 -0.53 -21.53 23.81
N ALA A 65 -1.53 -20.74 24.22
CA ALA A 65 -2.11 -20.68 25.56
C ALA A 65 -2.61 -22.02 26.12
N ILE A 66 -2.96 -22.92 25.22
CA ILE A 66 -3.57 -24.21 25.52
C ILE A 66 -2.61 -25.12 26.29
N ILE A 67 -1.33 -25.06 25.94
CA ILE A 67 -0.34 -26.04 26.44
C ILE A 67 0.15 -25.64 27.84
N GLY A 68 0.04 -24.35 28.19
CA GLY A 68 0.56 -23.84 29.44
C GLY A 68 -0.29 -24.16 30.68
N ALA A 69 -1.61 -24.11 30.57
CA ALA A 69 -2.51 -24.17 31.74
C ALA A 69 -2.61 -25.58 32.38
N LEU A 70 -2.00 -26.59 31.77
CA LEU A 70 -2.39 -27.98 31.97
C LEU A 70 -1.48 -28.81 32.90
N LEU A 71 -0.41 -28.24 33.44
CA LEU A 71 0.62 -29.03 34.13
C LEU A 71 0.46 -29.13 35.65
N LEU A 72 -0.71 -28.76 36.16
CA LEU A 72 -1.04 -28.83 37.59
C LEU A 72 -1.54 -30.20 38.09
N TYR A 73 -1.69 -31.23 37.23
CA TYR A 73 -2.40 -32.46 37.66
C TYR A 73 -1.81 -33.83 37.26
N VAL A 74 -0.70 -33.93 36.53
CA VAL A 74 -0.27 -35.24 35.98
C VAL A 74 0.94 -35.80 36.72
N THR A 75 0.70 -36.77 37.59
CA THR A 75 1.73 -37.68 38.12
C THR A 75 1.38 -39.12 37.77
N LEU A 76 2.32 -39.81 37.11
CA LEU A 76 2.41 -41.27 36.97
C LEU A 76 1.52 -41.95 35.90
N ARG A 77 1.75 -41.60 34.63
CA ARG A 77 1.75 -42.43 33.38
C ARG A 77 1.64 -41.46 32.22
N PHE A 78 2.78 -40.90 31.84
CA PHE A 78 2.85 -39.52 31.39
C PHE A 78 2.30 -39.27 29.99
N ASP A 79 2.64 -40.05 28.97
CA ASP A 79 2.39 -39.59 27.59
C ASP A 79 0.92 -39.65 27.17
N ALA A 80 0.22 -40.75 27.46
CA ALA A 80 -1.20 -40.90 27.10
C ALA A 80 -2.12 -39.97 27.92
N VAL A 81 -1.80 -39.77 29.20
CA VAL A 81 -2.55 -38.86 30.08
C VAL A 81 -2.25 -37.40 29.72
N LEU A 82 -0.99 -37.07 29.44
CA LEU A 82 -0.58 -35.75 28.98
C LEU A 82 -1.24 -35.42 27.64
N ARG A 83 -1.26 -36.36 26.70
CA ARG A 83 -1.98 -36.19 25.43
C ARG A 83 -3.47 -35.94 25.63
N GLY A 84 -4.16 -36.82 26.36
CA GLY A 84 -5.59 -36.67 26.59
C GLY A 84 -5.96 -35.37 27.32
N ALA A 85 -5.10 -34.91 28.23
CA ALA A 85 -5.31 -33.65 28.93
C ALA A 85 -5.02 -32.44 28.01
N ILE A 86 -3.95 -32.46 27.21
CA ILE A 86 -3.67 -31.40 26.20
C ILE A 86 -4.84 -31.27 25.23
N GLU A 87 -5.34 -32.40 24.71
CA GLU A 87 -6.50 -32.45 23.81
C GLU A 87 -7.78 -31.93 24.48
N ALA A 88 -8.01 -32.27 25.76
CA ALA A 88 -9.18 -31.81 26.51
C ALA A 88 -9.18 -30.30 26.74
N GLU A 89 -8.06 -29.71 27.14
CA GLU A 89 -7.95 -28.26 27.35
C GLU A 89 -7.98 -27.48 26.03
N ALA A 90 -7.40 -28.03 24.97
CA ALA A 90 -7.56 -27.48 23.63
C ALA A 90 -9.05 -27.37 23.31
N LYS A 91 -9.79 -28.47 23.52
CA LYS A 91 -11.23 -28.53 23.27
C LYS A 91 -12.02 -27.58 24.18
N GLU A 92 -11.67 -27.45 25.46
CA GLU A 92 -12.29 -26.47 26.36
C GLU A 92 -12.06 -25.01 25.95
N ARG A 93 -11.04 -24.76 25.12
CA ARG A 93 -10.72 -23.45 24.55
C ARG A 93 -11.22 -23.29 23.10
N GLY A 94 -12.04 -24.23 22.62
CA GLY A 94 -12.60 -24.20 21.27
C GLY A 94 -11.56 -24.48 20.19
N MET A 95 -10.61 -25.39 20.47
CA MET A 95 -9.52 -25.74 19.57
C MET A 95 -9.37 -27.25 19.51
N LYS A 96 -9.01 -27.76 18.34
CA LYS A 96 -8.57 -29.14 18.17
C LYS A 96 -7.07 -29.12 17.92
N ILE A 97 -6.35 -29.94 18.67
CA ILE A 97 -4.90 -30.10 18.57
C ILE A 97 -4.58 -31.55 18.23
N GLU A 98 -3.70 -31.73 17.26
CA GLU A 98 -3.07 -32.99 16.89
C GLU A 98 -1.56 -32.77 16.93
N PHE A 99 -0.80 -33.78 17.35
CA PHE A 99 0.67 -33.69 17.37
C PHE A 99 1.28 -35.08 17.22
N ASP A 100 2.48 -35.14 16.64
CA ASP A 100 3.19 -36.39 16.39
C ASP A 100 3.87 -36.91 17.65
N GLU A 101 4.58 -36.04 18.35
CA GLU A 101 5.42 -36.38 19.50
C GLU A 101 5.24 -35.39 20.64
N VAL A 102 5.29 -35.91 21.87
CA VAL A 102 5.38 -35.11 23.11
C VAL A 102 6.58 -35.57 23.92
N GLU A 103 7.48 -34.64 24.22
CA GLU A 103 8.63 -34.88 25.08
C GLU A 103 8.50 -34.06 26.37
N SER A 104 8.97 -34.62 27.47
CA SER A 104 9.08 -33.89 28.74
C SER A 104 10.50 -33.97 29.28
N THR A 105 11.05 -32.82 29.68
CA THR A 105 12.38 -32.73 30.30
C THR A 105 12.25 -32.10 31.67
N GLY A 106 12.97 -32.59 32.67
CA GLY A 106 13.09 -31.93 33.98
C GLY A 106 11.82 -31.83 34.85
N ILE A 107 10.72 -32.50 34.49
CA ILE A 107 9.44 -32.40 35.25
C ILE A 107 9.56 -33.00 36.66
N LEU A 108 10.30 -34.10 36.81
CA LEU A 108 10.46 -34.80 38.07
C LEU A 108 11.70 -34.27 38.82
N PRO A 109 11.67 -34.19 40.16
CA PRO A 109 12.74 -33.57 40.94
C PRO A 109 14.10 -34.28 40.82
N TRP A 110 14.12 -35.52 40.31
CA TRP A 110 15.34 -36.28 40.04
C TRP A 110 15.81 -36.23 38.57
N HIS A 111 15.10 -35.56 37.66
CA HIS A 111 15.55 -35.34 36.28
C HIS A 111 16.45 -34.09 36.21
N ALA A 112 17.57 -34.19 35.52
CA ALA A 112 18.41 -33.02 35.23
C ALA A 112 17.74 -32.14 34.15
N GLY A 113 17.93 -30.81 34.27
CA GLY A 113 17.43 -29.83 33.31
C GLY A 113 16.28 -28.98 33.85
N LYS A 114 15.98 -27.88 33.15
CA LYS A 114 14.83 -27.02 33.47
C LYS A 114 13.54 -27.74 33.04
N PRO A 115 12.49 -27.74 33.87
CA PRO A 115 11.23 -28.40 33.53
C PRO A 115 10.63 -27.76 32.28
N LYS A 116 10.35 -28.57 31.25
CA LYS A 116 9.69 -28.13 30.02
C LYS A 116 8.96 -29.27 29.33
N VAL A 117 7.93 -28.92 28.57
CA VAL A 117 7.22 -29.81 27.64
C VAL A 117 7.51 -29.36 26.22
N VAL A 118 7.78 -30.31 25.32
CA VAL A 118 8.02 -30.05 23.90
C VAL A 118 7.01 -30.83 23.09
N LEU A 119 6.29 -30.15 22.20
CA LEU A 119 5.42 -30.77 21.20
C LEU A 119 6.05 -30.60 19.83
N LYS A 120 5.98 -31.64 18.99
CA LYS A 120 6.47 -31.60 17.60
C LYS A 120 5.38 -32.01 16.61
N GLY A 121 5.44 -31.43 15.41
CA GLY A 121 4.50 -31.71 14.33
C GLY A 121 3.06 -31.40 14.75
N VAL A 122 2.85 -30.19 15.28
CA VAL A 122 1.57 -29.82 15.88
C VAL A 122 0.65 -29.24 14.81
N LYS A 123 -0.55 -29.80 14.69
CA LYS A 123 -1.62 -29.31 13.83
C LYS A 123 -2.78 -28.81 14.67
N LEU A 124 -3.24 -27.61 14.37
CA LEU A 124 -4.19 -26.86 15.16
C LEU A 124 -5.32 -26.35 14.26
N THR A 125 -6.56 -26.54 14.71
CA THR A 125 -7.76 -25.97 14.08
C THR A 125 -8.65 -25.34 15.13
N SER A 126 -9.24 -24.17 14.84
CA SER A 126 -10.12 -23.45 15.77
C SER A 126 -11.58 -23.70 15.46
N ASP A 127 -12.43 -23.85 16.48
CA ASP A 127 -13.88 -23.92 16.31
C ASP A 127 -14.46 -22.59 15.80
N GLU A 128 -13.82 -21.45 16.10
CA GLU A 128 -14.24 -20.12 15.62
C GLU A 128 -13.80 -19.83 14.18
N ALA A 129 -12.76 -20.52 13.70
CA ALA A 129 -12.22 -20.42 12.35
C ALA A 129 -11.81 -21.81 11.84
N PRO A 130 -12.78 -22.71 11.58
CA PRO A 130 -12.51 -24.11 11.28
C PRO A 130 -11.78 -24.32 9.95
N ASP A 131 -11.88 -23.34 9.06
CA ASP A 131 -11.20 -23.37 7.77
C ASP A 131 -9.75 -22.88 7.84
N VAL A 132 -9.30 -22.37 8.99
CA VAL A 132 -7.90 -21.97 9.19
C VAL A 132 -7.12 -23.13 9.79
N GLU A 133 -6.09 -23.54 9.07
CA GLU A 133 -5.18 -24.61 9.49
C GLU A 133 -3.86 -24.00 9.97
N ILE A 134 -3.38 -24.47 11.12
CA ILE A 134 -2.12 -24.04 11.69
C ILE A 134 -1.24 -25.25 11.94
N GLU A 135 -0.14 -25.31 11.22
CA GLU A 135 0.91 -26.31 11.39
C GLU A 135 2.09 -25.65 12.09
N VAL A 136 2.69 -26.37 13.03
CA VAL A 136 3.80 -25.86 13.84
C VAL A 136 4.83 -26.97 13.99
N ASP A 137 6.05 -26.71 13.55
CA ASP A 137 7.14 -27.68 13.65
C ASP A 137 7.40 -28.07 15.10
N ARG A 138 7.46 -27.06 15.99
CA ARG A 138 7.83 -27.26 17.39
C ARG A 138 7.25 -26.21 18.33
N ILE A 139 6.73 -26.68 19.47
CA ILE A 139 6.29 -25.84 20.59
C ILE A 139 7.05 -26.25 21.86
N ASP A 140 7.85 -25.34 22.41
CA ASP A 140 8.51 -25.49 23.71
C ASP A 140 7.72 -24.70 24.77
N VAL A 141 7.25 -25.39 25.81
CA VAL A 141 6.58 -24.79 26.97
C VAL A 141 7.49 -24.92 28.19
N PRO A 142 8.31 -23.89 28.49
CA PRO A 142 9.10 -23.88 29.71
C PRO A 142 8.17 -23.79 30.92
N LEU A 143 8.51 -24.50 32.00
CA LEU A 143 7.75 -24.47 33.24
C LEU A 143 8.51 -23.72 34.31
N LYS A 144 7.77 -22.96 35.11
CA LYS A 144 8.25 -22.23 36.29
C LYS A 144 7.65 -22.86 37.54
N GLY A 145 8.31 -22.66 38.68
CA GLY A 145 7.87 -23.23 39.96
C GLY A 145 8.54 -24.56 40.28
N THR A 146 7.96 -25.29 41.22
CA THR A 146 8.49 -26.56 41.74
C THR A 146 7.39 -27.59 41.76
N PHE A 147 7.75 -28.84 41.44
CA PHE A 147 6.82 -29.97 41.52
C PHE A 147 6.06 -30.01 42.86
N PRO A 148 4.72 -30.21 42.86
CA PRO A 148 3.83 -30.43 41.70
C PRO A 148 3.19 -29.15 41.13
N ALA A 149 3.53 -27.98 41.65
CA ALA A 149 2.92 -26.70 41.29
C ALA A 149 3.73 -25.99 40.19
N TYR A 150 3.69 -26.53 38.98
CA TYR A 150 4.28 -25.87 37.81
C TYR A 150 3.32 -24.86 37.19
N GLU A 151 3.86 -23.74 36.76
CA GLU A 151 3.18 -22.73 35.95
C GLU A 151 3.88 -22.59 34.60
N PRO A 152 3.13 -22.34 33.52
CA PRO A 152 3.74 -22.13 32.22
C PRO A 152 4.52 -20.81 32.16
N GLY A 153 5.70 -20.88 31.57
CA GLY A 153 6.47 -19.72 31.15
C GLY A 153 5.98 -19.15 29.82
N VAL A 154 6.87 -18.39 29.16
CA VAL A 154 6.62 -17.88 27.81
C VAL A 154 6.71 -19.06 26.85
N VAL A 155 5.65 -19.29 26.09
CA VAL A 155 5.61 -20.40 25.11
C VAL A 155 6.48 -20.03 23.91
N GLU A 156 7.43 -20.88 23.55
CA GLU A 156 8.32 -20.67 22.40
C GLU A 156 7.86 -21.55 21.26
N VAL A 157 7.71 -20.96 20.07
CA VAL A 157 7.24 -21.65 18.87
C VAL A 157 8.16 -21.40 17.71
N ALA A 158 8.41 -22.45 16.94
CA ALA A 158 9.24 -22.39 15.74
C ALA A 158 8.50 -23.02 14.56
N GLY A 159 8.65 -22.40 13.38
CA GLY A 159 8.14 -22.93 12.12
C GLY A 159 6.61 -22.99 12.08
N ALA A 160 5.94 -21.90 12.45
CA ALA A 160 4.48 -21.83 12.37
C ALA A 160 4.03 -21.50 10.95
N GLU A 161 3.30 -22.40 10.30
CA GLU A 161 2.63 -22.18 9.02
C GLU A 161 1.12 -22.06 9.22
N ILE A 162 0.55 -20.94 8.83
CA ILE A 162 -0.87 -20.62 8.96
C ILE A 162 -1.47 -20.55 7.58
N GLU A 163 -2.38 -21.45 7.25
CA GLU A 163 -3.13 -21.44 6.00
C GLU A 163 -4.57 -21.00 6.25
N SER A 164 -4.96 -19.88 5.63
CA SER A 164 -6.32 -19.34 5.70
C SER A 164 -6.94 -19.28 4.30
N PRO A 165 -8.21 -19.68 4.11
CA PRO A 165 -8.88 -19.62 2.82
C PRO A 165 -9.14 -18.18 2.37
N ASP A 166 -9.34 -17.28 3.32
CA ASP A 166 -9.60 -15.87 3.07
C ASP A 166 -9.14 -14.93 4.20
N PHE A 167 -9.16 -13.63 3.92
CA PHE A 167 -8.78 -12.62 4.91
C PHE A 167 -9.74 -12.52 6.12
N PRO A 168 -11.08 -12.58 5.96
CA PRO A 168 -11.98 -12.58 7.11
C PRO A 168 -11.72 -13.73 8.09
N SER A 169 -11.38 -14.92 7.60
CA SER A 169 -11.05 -16.08 8.44
C SER A 169 -9.82 -15.83 9.32
N ILE A 170 -8.76 -15.21 8.78
CA ILE A 170 -7.58 -14.86 9.60
C ILE A 170 -7.93 -13.82 10.66
N ILE A 171 -8.80 -12.86 10.35
CA ILE A 171 -9.26 -11.84 11.30
C ILE A 171 -10.19 -12.44 12.37
N ALA A 172 -11.04 -13.39 12.01
CA ALA A 172 -11.88 -14.11 12.96
C ALA A 172 -11.03 -14.85 13.99
N LEU A 173 -10.02 -15.59 13.52
CA LEU A 173 -9.07 -16.29 14.37
C LEU A 173 -8.28 -15.33 15.28
N GLU A 174 -7.91 -14.17 14.76
CA GLU A 174 -7.24 -13.14 15.54
C GLU A 174 -8.13 -12.57 16.66
N LYS A 175 -9.41 -12.32 16.35
CA LYS A 175 -10.41 -11.86 17.33
C LYS A 175 -10.62 -12.91 18.41
N ALA A 176 -10.78 -14.18 18.02
CA ALA A 176 -10.87 -15.33 18.92
C ALA A 176 -9.71 -15.34 19.93
N ALA A 177 -8.47 -15.17 19.43
CA ALA A 177 -7.27 -15.16 20.25
C ALA A 177 -7.22 -13.96 21.23
N LYS A 178 -7.73 -12.80 20.82
CA LYS A 178 -7.76 -11.58 21.65
C LYS A 178 -8.83 -11.58 22.73
N THR A 179 -10.03 -12.08 22.44
CA THR A 179 -11.15 -12.04 23.38
C THR A 179 -11.26 -13.31 24.22
N GLY A 180 -10.66 -14.41 23.77
CA GLY A 180 -10.71 -15.70 24.44
C GLY A 180 -9.78 -15.80 25.66
N LYS A 181 -9.86 -16.95 26.34
CA LYS A 181 -8.93 -17.36 27.43
C LYS A 181 -7.46 -17.39 26.95
N ALA A 182 -7.27 -17.50 25.64
CA ALA A 182 -6.05 -17.34 24.86
C ALA A 182 -5.24 -16.07 25.17
N SER A 183 -5.93 -14.94 25.35
CA SER A 183 -5.34 -13.60 25.52
C SER A 183 -4.36 -13.44 26.69
N LYS A 184 -4.45 -14.32 27.69
CA LYS A 184 -3.62 -14.28 28.90
C LYS A 184 -2.24 -14.91 28.73
N THR A 185 -1.97 -15.58 27.61
CA THR A 185 -0.70 -16.28 27.42
C THR A 185 0.31 -15.40 26.71
N THR A 186 1.56 -15.50 27.17
CA THR A 186 2.70 -14.92 26.47
C THR A 186 3.36 -15.98 25.59
N ALA A 187 3.53 -15.68 24.31
CA ALA A 187 4.16 -16.59 23.36
C ALA A 187 5.11 -15.85 22.42
N ASN A 188 6.23 -16.47 22.09
CA ASN A 188 7.19 -15.99 21.09
C ASN A 188 7.22 -16.99 19.95
N ILE A 189 6.85 -16.57 18.75
CA ILE A 189 6.86 -17.42 17.55
C ILE A 189 7.97 -16.93 16.64
N SER A 190 8.81 -17.85 16.21
CA SER A 190 9.90 -17.64 15.27
C SER A 190 9.56 -18.26 13.92
N ASP A 191 9.97 -17.57 12.86
CA ASP A 191 9.83 -18.03 11.47
C ASP A 191 8.39 -18.39 11.10
N ALA A 192 7.47 -17.46 11.38
CA ALA A 192 6.05 -17.65 11.05
C ALA A 192 5.78 -17.35 9.57
N LYS A 193 4.98 -18.19 8.93
CA LYS A 193 4.51 -18.02 7.56
C LYS A 193 2.98 -18.02 7.56
N ILE A 194 2.38 -17.00 6.97
CA ILE A 194 0.93 -16.82 6.90
C ILE A 194 0.54 -16.78 5.44
N ARG A 195 -0.23 -17.76 4.99
CA ARG A 195 -0.77 -17.84 3.64
C ARG A 195 -2.26 -17.56 3.68
N VAL A 196 -2.67 -16.49 3.01
CA VAL A 196 -4.08 -16.20 2.73
C VAL A 196 -4.34 -16.58 1.28
N ALA A 197 -5.12 -17.63 1.04
CA ALA A 197 -5.34 -18.16 -0.30
C ALA A 197 -6.02 -17.13 -1.22
N ARG A 198 -6.96 -16.34 -0.68
CA ARG A 198 -7.71 -15.30 -1.41
C ARG A 198 -7.96 -14.09 -0.52
N LEU A 199 -7.69 -12.88 -1.00
CA LEU A 199 -8.08 -11.67 -0.26
C LEU A 199 -9.60 -11.52 -0.16
N SER A 200 -10.32 -11.81 -1.25
CA SER A 200 -11.77 -11.85 -1.29
C SER A 200 -12.27 -12.84 -2.36
N GLN A 201 -13.57 -13.12 -2.37
CA GLN A 201 -14.18 -13.97 -3.41
C GLN A 201 -13.98 -13.40 -4.83
N GLN A 202 -13.91 -12.08 -4.95
CA GLN A 202 -13.82 -11.36 -6.22
C GLN A 202 -12.37 -11.00 -6.59
N MET A 203 -11.46 -11.12 -5.63
CA MET A 203 -10.03 -10.87 -5.79
C MET A 203 -9.26 -12.12 -5.36
N PRO A 204 -9.09 -13.11 -6.24
CA PRO A 204 -8.40 -14.37 -5.96
C PRO A 204 -6.88 -14.19 -5.92
N LEU A 205 -6.41 -13.22 -5.13
CA LEU A 205 -5.01 -12.97 -4.87
C LEU A 205 -4.60 -13.77 -3.64
N THR A 206 -3.62 -14.65 -3.82
CA THR A 206 -2.93 -15.28 -2.72
C THR A 206 -1.92 -14.31 -2.14
N VAL A 207 -1.89 -14.17 -0.82
CA VAL A 207 -0.89 -13.37 -0.11
C VAL A 207 -0.12 -14.28 0.82
N VAL A 208 1.21 -14.23 0.73
CA VAL A 208 2.07 -14.95 1.66
C VAL A 208 2.86 -13.92 2.47
N GLY A 209 2.57 -13.83 3.76
CA GLY A 209 3.37 -13.10 4.72
C GLY A 209 4.37 -14.03 5.40
N LYS A 210 5.57 -13.56 5.65
CA LYS A 210 6.53 -14.22 6.55
C LYS A 210 6.92 -13.21 7.62
N ALA A 211 7.00 -13.64 8.87
CA ALA A 211 7.47 -12.83 9.98
C ALA A 211 8.63 -13.56 10.67
N LYS A 212 9.74 -12.85 10.89
CA LYS A 212 10.89 -13.41 11.59
C LYS A 212 10.55 -13.72 13.04
N ARG A 213 9.79 -12.82 13.69
CA ARG A 213 9.32 -13.00 15.06
C ARG A 213 7.92 -12.44 15.23
N ILE A 214 7.09 -13.15 15.99
CA ILE A 214 5.79 -12.71 16.46
C ILE A 214 5.79 -12.85 17.98
N ASP A 215 5.76 -11.72 18.69
CA ASP A 215 5.67 -11.70 20.14
C ASP A 215 4.20 -11.45 20.52
N VAL A 216 3.60 -12.35 21.31
CA VAL A 216 2.23 -12.23 21.81
C VAL A 216 2.26 -12.05 23.32
N ALA A 217 1.67 -10.96 23.81
CA ALA A 217 1.59 -10.66 25.24
C ALA A 217 0.31 -9.88 25.56
N GLU A 218 -0.50 -10.41 26.49
CA GLU A 218 -1.72 -9.74 26.98
C GLU A 218 -2.70 -9.38 25.85
N GLY A 219 -2.85 -10.27 24.86
CA GLY A 219 -3.67 -10.05 23.67
C GLY A 219 -3.09 -9.03 22.67
N ASN A 220 -1.94 -8.43 22.97
CA ASN A 220 -1.17 -7.64 22.00
C ASN A 220 -0.28 -8.57 21.20
N VAL A 221 -0.06 -8.21 19.94
CA VAL A 221 0.95 -8.84 19.11
C VAL A 221 1.92 -7.80 18.62
N ASP A 222 3.16 -8.21 18.47
CA ASP A 222 4.21 -7.45 17.84
C ASP A 222 4.82 -8.31 16.74
N LEU A 223 4.94 -7.74 15.55
CA LEU A 223 5.45 -8.43 14.37
C LEU A 223 6.79 -7.81 14.00
N ASP A 224 7.83 -8.63 13.93
CA ASP A 224 9.17 -8.19 13.55
C ASP A 224 9.62 -8.88 12.25
N GLY A 225 10.24 -8.09 11.37
CA GLY A 225 10.75 -8.53 10.07
C GLY A 225 9.68 -9.16 9.19
N VAL A 226 8.56 -8.46 8.97
CA VAL A 226 7.48 -8.94 8.10
C VAL A 226 7.85 -8.71 6.64
N THR A 227 7.83 -9.77 5.84
CA THR A 227 7.92 -9.70 4.38
C THR A 227 6.62 -10.17 3.75
N LEU A 228 6.14 -9.48 2.72
CA LEU A 228 4.97 -9.87 1.94
C LEU A 228 5.38 -10.30 0.53
N GLU A 229 4.86 -11.43 0.09
CA GLU A 229 4.90 -11.90 -1.29
C GLU A 229 3.50 -11.78 -1.88
N LEU A 230 3.37 -10.89 -2.87
CA LEU A 230 2.11 -10.58 -3.57
C LEU A 230 2.24 -11.00 -5.04
N PRO A 231 1.91 -12.26 -5.39
CA PRO A 231 1.79 -12.65 -6.79
C PRO A 231 0.64 -11.86 -7.42
N VAL A 232 0.97 -10.83 -8.21
CA VAL A 232 -0.01 -10.08 -8.98
C VAL A 232 -0.22 -10.82 -10.30
N PRO A 233 -1.35 -11.53 -10.51
CA PRO A 233 -1.53 -12.43 -11.65
C PRO A 233 -1.72 -11.69 -12.98
N PHE A 234 -1.99 -10.39 -12.94
CA PHE A 234 -2.32 -9.57 -14.12
C PHE A 234 -1.18 -8.66 -14.58
N VAL A 235 -0.05 -8.64 -13.87
CA VAL A 235 1.15 -7.92 -14.30
C VAL A 235 2.33 -8.87 -14.15
N ASP A 236 3.21 -8.94 -15.15
CA ASP A 236 4.50 -9.66 -15.02
C ASP A 236 5.49 -8.93 -14.08
N VAL A 237 4.94 -8.13 -13.16
CA VAL A 237 5.64 -7.49 -12.05
C VAL A 237 5.55 -8.46 -10.89
N LYS A 238 6.60 -9.27 -10.76
CA LYS A 238 6.85 -9.99 -9.51
C LYS A 238 7.29 -8.96 -8.49
N LEU A 239 6.33 -8.45 -7.71
CA LEU A 239 6.65 -7.88 -6.41
C LEU A 239 7.25 -9.05 -5.62
N GLY A 240 8.57 -9.05 -5.49
CA GLY A 240 9.29 -10.06 -4.74
C GLY A 240 8.85 -10.07 -3.26
N PRO A 241 9.54 -10.81 -2.39
CA PRO A 241 9.39 -10.57 -0.96
C PRO A 241 9.80 -9.12 -0.68
N VAL A 242 8.83 -8.29 -0.28
CA VAL A 242 9.06 -6.90 0.10
C VAL A 242 8.83 -6.77 1.60
N ASP A 243 9.77 -6.14 2.30
CA ASP A 243 9.58 -5.79 3.71
C ASP A 243 8.34 -4.89 3.86
N ALA A 244 7.52 -5.18 4.87
CA ALA A 244 6.23 -4.53 5.04
C ALA A 244 5.96 -4.17 6.49
N GLN A 245 5.36 -3.01 6.69
CA GLN A 245 4.82 -2.57 7.96
C GLN A 245 3.31 -2.75 7.95
N ILE A 246 2.81 -3.58 8.84
CA ILE A 246 1.37 -3.80 9.00
C ILE A 246 0.88 -2.93 10.16
N GLN A 247 -0.13 -2.10 9.96
CA GLN A 247 -0.74 -1.29 10.99
C GLN A 247 -2.25 -1.48 10.99
N ARG A 248 -2.84 -1.75 12.14
CA ARG A 248 -4.30 -1.72 12.27
C ARG A 248 -4.76 -0.36 12.79
N GLN A 249 -5.78 0.19 12.16
CA GLN A 249 -6.45 1.40 12.61
C GLN A 249 -7.96 1.18 12.45
N ASP A 250 -8.69 1.29 13.57
CA ASP A 250 -10.13 1.01 13.64
C ASP A 250 -10.46 -0.42 13.16
N ASP A 251 -11.23 -0.55 12.08
CA ASP A 251 -11.62 -1.81 11.44
C ASP A 251 -10.80 -2.11 10.17
N MET A 252 -9.71 -1.38 9.94
CA MET A 252 -8.88 -1.51 8.75
C MET A 252 -7.46 -1.95 9.08
N THR A 253 -6.98 -2.95 8.33
CA THR A 253 -5.59 -3.40 8.35
C THR A 253 -4.86 -2.77 7.18
N TRP A 254 -3.89 -1.90 7.49
CA TRP A 254 -3.02 -1.25 6.54
C TRP A 254 -1.71 -2.00 6.41
N ALA A 255 -1.21 -2.14 5.19
CA ALA A 255 0.13 -2.59 4.87
C ALA A 255 0.85 -1.48 4.10
N ARG A 256 2.05 -1.12 4.53
CA ARG A 256 2.96 -0.22 3.82
C ARG A 256 4.22 -1.01 3.46
N LEU A 257 4.57 -1.02 2.18
CA LEU A 257 5.76 -1.73 1.70
C LEU A 257 6.97 -0.80 1.79
N ASP A 258 8.13 -1.30 2.20
CA ASP A 258 9.32 -0.47 2.39
C ASP A 258 9.85 0.11 1.08
N ASP A 259 9.78 -0.63 -0.02
CA ASP A 259 10.12 -0.13 -1.36
C ASP A 259 9.11 0.91 -1.88
N TYR A 260 7.90 0.93 -1.30
CA TYR A 260 6.81 1.82 -1.70
C TYR A 260 6.25 2.58 -0.50
N GLN A 261 7.11 3.23 0.30
CA GLN A 261 6.67 3.94 1.52
C GLN A 261 5.65 5.06 1.25
N PHE A 262 5.60 5.58 0.02
CA PHE A 262 4.60 6.54 -0.41
C PHE A 262 3.19 5.94 -0.52
N ALA A 263 3.04 4.61 -0.57
CA ALA A 263 1.75 3.93 -0.70
C ALA A 263 1.43 3.08 0.53
N ARG A 264 0.16 3.04 0.90
CA ARG A 264 -0.39 2.10 1.88
C ARG A 264 -1.66 1.45 1.37
N PHE A 265 -1.77 0.16 1.61
CA PHE A 265 -2.88 -0.70 1.21
C PHE A 265 -3.69 -1.06 2.44
N GLY A 266 -4.92 -0.59 2.52
CA GLY A 266 -5.85 -0.88 3.60
C GLY A 266 -6.86 -1.93 3.16
N MET A 267 -7.21 -2.84 4.05
CA MET A 267 -8.37 -3.72 3.87
C MET A 267 -9.16 -3.79 5.16
N ARG A 268 -10.48 -3.64 5.04
CA ARG A 268 -11.39 -3.77 6.18
C ARG A 268 -11.44 -5.23 6.64
N ASP A 269 -11.62 -5.44 7.93
CA ASP A 269 -11.69 -6.75 8.59
C ASP A 269 -12.64 -7.76 7.93
N ASP A 270 -13.76 -7.29 7.40
CA ASP A 270 -14.78 -8.10 6.74
C ASP A 270 -14.46 -8.38 5.25
N ALA A 271 -13.34 -7.85 4.76
CA ALA A 271 -12.92 -7.83 3.36
C ALA A 271 -14.02 -7.33 2.41
N VAL A 272 -14.85 -6.39 2.84
CA VAL A 272 -15.85 -5.74 1.98
C VAL A 272 -15.27 -4.49 1.33
N LEU A 273 -14.32 -3.80 1.97
CA LEU A 273 -13.71 -2.58 1.46
C LEU A 273 -12.19 -2.71 1.45
N ALA A 274 -11.57 -2.35 0.34
CA ALA A 274 -10.13 -2.13 0.23
C ALA A 274 -9.86 -0.66 -0.09
N LYS A 275 -8.75 -0.14 0.41
CA LYS A 275 -8.27 1.22 0.15
C LYS A 275 -6.82 1.18 -0.28
N LEU A 276 -6.46 2.04 -1.21
CA LEU A 276 -5.08 2.36 -1.55
C LEU A 276 -4.92 3.86 -1.36
N GLN A 277 -3.96 4.27 -0.54
CA GLN A 277 -3.63 5.67 -0.35
C GLN A 277 -2.17 5.89 -0.72
N ALA A 278 -1.93 6.91 -1.53
CA ALA A 278 -0.62 7.32 -1.98
C ALA A 278 -0.34 8.76 -1.54
N ASP A 279 0.67 8.92 -0.69
CA ASP A 279 1.30 10.19 -0.37
C ASP A 279 1.99 10.76 -1.63
N PRO A 280 2.21 12.10 -1.69
CA PRO A 280 2.85 12.71 -2.85
C PRO A 280 4.21 12.11 -3.20
N VAL A 281 4.31 11.53 -4.39
CA VAL A 281 5.52 10.90 -4.93
C VAL A 281 5.84 11.41 -6.34
N ASP A 282 7.11 11.51 -6.69
CA ASP A 282 7.52 11.87 -8.04
C ASP A 282 7.14 10.77 -9.05
N SER A 283 6.44 11.16 -10.11
CA SER A 283 5.94 10.29 -11.17
C SER A 283 7.04 9.50 -11.87
N GLN A 284 8.26 10.03 -11.92
CA GLN A 284 9.39 9.38 -12.57
C GLN A 284 9.85 8.14 -11.79
N SER A 285 9.79 8.17 -10.45
CA SER A 285 10.11 7.03 -9.60
C SER A 285 9.08 5.92 -9.81
N VAL A 286 7.79 6.26 -9.71
CA VAL A 286 6.69 5.31 -9.96
C VAL A 286 6.73 4.77 -11.39
N GLY A 287 6.99 5.65 -12.36
CA GLY A 287 7.10 5.27 -13.76
C GLY A 287 8.21 4.26 -14.00
N LYS A 288 9.40 4.51 -13.44
CA LYS A 288 10.54 3.59 -13.56
C LYS A 288 10.21 2.19 -13.04
N ASP A 289 9.55 2.09 -11.89
CA ASP A 289 9.20 0.80 -11.28
C ASP A 289 8.15 0.04 -12.08
N LEU A 290 7.25 0.77 -12.77
CA LEU A 290 6.22 0.20 -13.63
C LEU A 290 6.67 0.03 -15.10
N GLY A 291 7.90 0.42 -15.44
CA GLY A 291 8.36 0.45 -16.83
C GLY A 291 7.61 1.48 -17.71
N LEU A 292 7.07 2.53 -17.11
CA LEU A 292 6.31 3.60 -17.74
C LEU A 292 7.13 4.90 -17.79
N ASP A 293 7.09 5.58 -18.93
CA ASP A 293 7.80 6.83 -19.13
C ASP A 293 6.87 8.03 -18.88
N LEU A 294 6.75 8.39 -17.60
CA LEU A 294 5.82 9.43 -17.15
C LEU A 294 6.45 10.84 -17.19
N PRO A 295 5.67 11.88 -17.55
CA PRO A 295 6.13 13.26 -17.47
C PRO A 295 6.42 13.65 -16.01
N PRO A 296 7.35 14.58 -15.74
CA PRO A 296 7.71 14.98 -14.38
C PRO A 296 6.55 15.69 -13.69
N MET A 297 6.01 15.06 -12.65
CA MET A 297 4.90 15.56 -11.81
C MET A 297 4.92 14.84 -10.46
N LYS A 298 4.22 15.37 -9.46
CA LYS A 298 3.92 14.64 -8.22
C LYS A 298 2.54 14.03 -8.31
N ILE A 299 2.44 12.75 -7.95
CA ILE A 299 1.21 11.98 -7.93
C ILE A 299 0.86 11.72 -6.48
N SER A 300 -0.39 11.94 -6.10
CA SER A 300 -0.95 11.49 -4.83
C SER A 300 -2.40 11.09 -5.06
N GLY A 301 -2.97 10.31 -4.17
CA GLY A 301 -4.38 9.98 -4.29
C GLY A 301 -4.85 8.88 -3.38
N GLU A 302 -6.14 8.62 -3.49
CA GLU A 302 -6.84 7.55 -2.79
C GLU A 302 -7.72 6.79 -3.79
N VAL A 303 -7.76 5.48 -3.63
CA VAL A 303 -8.66 4.58 -4.32
C VAL A 303 -9.36 3.75 -3.26
N GLU A 304 -10.68 3.68 -3.31
CA GLU A 304 -11.50 2.81 -2.47
C GLU A 304 -12.25 1.83 -3.36
N ALA A 305 -12.23 0.55 -3.04
CA ALA A 305 -12.90 -0.50 -3.81
C ALA A 305 -13.72 -1.41 -2.90
N THR A 306 -14.97 -1.65 -3.28
CA THR A 306 -15.87 -2.63 -2.68
C THR A 306 -15.55 -4.02 -3.24
N LEU A 307 -15.32 -4.99 -2.38
CA LEU A 307 -14.88 -6.35 -2.72
C LEU A 307 -15.98 -7.41 -2.61
N LYS A 308 -17.15 -7.05 -2.05
CA LYS A 308 -18.28 -7.98 -1.81
C LYS A 308 -19.63 -7.29 -2.10
N GLY A 309 -20.65 -8.09 -2.44
CA GLY A 309 -22.01 -7.62 -2.71
C GLY A 309 -22.29 -7.33 -4.19
N GLU A 310 -23.45 -6.73 -4.48
CA GLU A 310 -23.86 -6.38 -5.85
C GLU A 310 -22.94 -5.34 -6.50
N GLU A 311 -22.30 -4.51 -5.68
CA GLU A 311 -21.32 -3.49 -6.08
C GLU A 311 -19.87 -4.00 -6.02
N ALA A 312 -19.66 -5.31 -5.99
CA ALA A 312 -18.30 -5.84 -5.93
C ALA A 312 -17.48 -5.44 -7.16
N MET A 313 -16.18 -5.22 -6.94
CA MET A 313 -15.24 -4.69 -7.92
C MET A 313 -15.59 -3.29 -8.43
N SER A 314 -16.44 -2.55 -7.71
CA SER A 314 -16.66 -1.13 -7.94
C SER A 314 -16.00 -0.28 -6.86
N GLY A 315 -15.78 1.00 -7.14
CA GLY A 315 -15.06 1.86 -6.22
C GLY A 315 -15.09 3.32 -6.60
N THR A 316 -14.39 4.13 -5.81
CA THR A 316 -14.14 5.54 -6.11
C THR A 316 -12.65 5.82 -6.09
N PHE A 317 -12.22 6.83 -6.83
CA PHE A 317 -10.84 7.30 -6.78
C PHE A 317 -10.78 8.82 -6.76
N SER A 318 -9.73 9.34 -6.14
CA SER A 318 -9.38 10.75 -6.12
C SER A 318 -7.87 10.87 -6.25
N ILE A 319 -7.39 11.33 -7.41
CA ILE A 319 -5.97 11.48 -7.74
C ILE A 319 -5.68 12.97 -7.91
N LEU A 320 -4.56 13.41 -7.38
CA LEU A 320 -4.02 14.75 -7.55
C LEU A 320 -2.67 14.66 -8.26
N LEU A 321 -2.56 15.36 -9.39
CA LEU A 321 -1.36 15.49 -10.20
C LEU A 321 -0.84 16.93 -10.08
N ASP A 322 0.28 17.14 -9.39
CA ASP A 322 0.93 18.44 -9.23
C ASP A 322 2.12 18.57 -10.20
N GLY A 323 2.18 19.64 -10.97
CA GLY A 323 3.10 19.80 -12.11
C GLY A 323 2.52 19.35 -13.46
N TYR A 324 1.30 18.80 -13.51
CA TYR A 324 0.68 18.32 -14.74
C TYR A 324 -0.50 19.19 -15.17
N VAL A 325 -0.51 19.54 -16.46
CA VAL A 325 -1.63 20.21 -17.13
C VAL A 325 -2.00 19.33 -18.35
N PRO A 326 -3.27 18.89 -18.48
CA PRO A 326 -3.70 18.09 -19.61
C PRO A 326 -3.43 18.82 -20.94
N PRO A 327 -3.10 18.11 -22.04
CA PRO A 327 -2.98 18.74 -23.35
C PRO A 327 -4.24 19.52 -23.73
N HIS A 328 -4.10 20.80 -24.07
CA HIS A 328 -5.20 21.72 -24.33
C HIS A 328 -4.90 22.67 -25.51
N PRO A 329 -5.94 23.24 -26.15
CA PRO A 329 -5.77 24.34 -27.10
C PRO A 329 -5.16 25.58 -26.43
N LYS A 330 -4.28 26.31 -27.13
CA LYS A 330 -3.54 27.48 -26.61
C LYS A 330 -4.43 28.60 -26.07
N GLU A 331 -5.69 28.63 -26.49
CA GLU A 331 -6.70 29.59 -26.03
C GLU A 331 -7.06 29.41 -24.55
N LEU A 332 -6.78 28.23 -23.98
CA LEU A 332 -7.03 27.90 -22.57
C LEU A 332 -5.84 28.19 -21.64
N ASP A 333 -4.68 28.61 -22.16
CA ASP A 333 -3.46 28.86 -21.39
C ASP A 333 -3.69 29.88 -20.25
N GLY A 334 -4.55 30.88 -20.47
CA GLY A 334 -4.89 31.89 -19.47
C GLY A 334 -6.03 31.49 -18.51
N ILE A 335 -6.49 30.24 -18.53
CA ILE A 335 -7.42 29.66 -17.52
C ILE A 335 -6.70 28.62 -16.66
N LEU A 336 -5.67 27.99 -17.23
CA LEU A 336 -4.90 26.90 -16.63
C LEU A 336 -3.68 27.44 -15.87
N HIS A 337 -3.92 28.37 -14.94
CA HIS A 337 -2.86 29.03 -14.15
C HIS A 337 -2.25 28.11 -13.08
N GLU A 338 -3.02 27.14 -12.61
CA GLU A 338 -2.58 26.20 -11.58
C GLU A 338 -2.03 24.94 -12.25
N LYS A 339 -0.79 24.57 -11.90
CA LYS A 339 -0.19 23.30 -12.34
C LYS A 339 -0.75 22.11 -11.57
N LYS A 340 -2.02 22.14 -11.19
CA LYS A 340 -2.67 21.08 -10.43
C LYS A 340 -3.83 20.54 -11.23
N THR A 341 -3.87 19.22 -11.36
CA THR A 341 -4.97 18.51 -12.00
C THR A 341 -5.52 17.49 -11.02
N LYS A 342 -6.80 17.62 -10.69
CA LYS A 342 -7.53 16.68 -9.84
C LYS A 342 -8.39 15.79 -10.72
N LEU A 343 -8.27 14.48 -10.53
CA LEU A 343 -9.10 13.47 -11.18
C LEU A 343 -9.92 12.76 -10.11
N THR A 344 -11.24 12.73 -10.26
CA THR A 344 -12.12 11.97 -9.38
C THR A 344 -13.12 11.18 -10.20
N GLY A 345 -13.54 10.02 -9.73
CA GLY A 345 -14.58 9.26 -10.41
C GLY A 345 -14.93 7.98 -9.71
N LYS A 346 -15.78 7.20 -10.36
CA LYS A 346 -16.09 5.83 -9.98
C LYS A 346 -15.33 4.88 -10.89
N LEU A 347 -14.90 3.76 -10.34
CA LEU A 347 -14.29 2.68 -11.10
C LEU A 347 -15.15 1.43 -10.98
N ARG A 348 -15.16 0.61 -12.03
CA ARG A 348 -15.70 -0.76 -12.01
C ARG A 348 -14.75 -1.68 -12.75
N TYR A 349 -14.40 -2.80 -12.15
CA TYR A 349 -13.55 -3.80 -12.75
C TYR A 349 -14.35 -5.06 -13.08
N GLY A 350 -14.23 -5.54 -14.31
CA GLY A 350 -14.83 -6.78 -14.79
C GLY A 350 -14.28 -7.13 -16.18
N ASP A 351 -14.21 -8.42 -16.52
CA ASP A 351 -13.74 -8.89 -17.84
C ASP A 351 -12.36 -8.34 -18.26
N ASN A 352 -11.44 -8.17 -17.29
CA ASN A 352 -10.11 -7.54 -17.46
C ASN A 352 -10.15 -6.07 -17.94
N LEU A 353 -11.29 -5.41 -17.77
CA LEU A 353 -11.54 -4.02 -18.16
C LEU A 353 -11.83 -3.19 -16.90
N ILE A 354 -11.14 -2.06 -16.75
CA ILE A 354 -11.51 -1.04 -15.77
C ILE A 354 -12.37 0.00 -16.48
N HIS A 355 -13.63 0.13 -16.09
CA HIS A 355 -14.49 1.23 -16.49
C HIS A 355 -14.32 2.40 -15.53
N PHE A 356 -14.20 3.61 -16.08
CA PHE A 356 -14.27 4.86 -15.34
C PHE A 356 -15.61 5.50 -15.62
N ASP A 357 -16.46 5.55 -14.60
CA ASP A 357 -17.77 6.18 -14.64
C ASP A 357 -17.72 7.50 -13.87
N ASP A 358 -18.52 8.49 -14.29
CA ASP A 358 -18.57 9.81 -13.67
C ASP A 358 -17.18 10.47 -13.48
N LEU A 359 -16.25 10.24 -14.42
CA LEU A 359 -14.90 10.79 -14.36
C LEU A 359 -14.96 12.31 -14.46
N VAL A 360 -14.38 13.00 -13.49
CA VAL A 360 -14.25 14.45 -13.42
C VAL A 360 -12.77 14.80 -13.43
N VAL A 361 -12.37 15.69 -14.33
CA VAL A 361 -11.02 16.25 -14.43
C VAL A 361 -11.11 17.75 -14.20
N GLU A 362 -10.46 18.23 -13.14
CA GLU A 362 -10.41 19.64 -12.75
C GLU A 362 -8.97 20.14 -12.87
N SER A 363 -8.75 21.21 -13.62
CA SER A 363 -7.45 21.87 -13.73
C SER A 363 -7.68 23.38 -13.84
N GLY A 364 -7.27 24.15 -12.83
CA GLY A 364 -7.59 25.58 -12.72
C GLY A 364 -9.11 25.83 -12.86
N GLY A 365 -9.49 26.69 -13.81
CA GLY A 365 -10.90 26.97 -14.13
C GLY A 365 -11.58 25.95 -15.06
N LEU A 366 -10.85 24.97 -15.60
CA LEU A 366 -11.39 23.96 -16.51
C LEU A 366 -11.91 22.77 -15.71
N LYS A 367 -13.20 22.45 -15.90
CA LYS A 367 -13.83 21.24 -15.37
C LYS A 367 -14.43 20.42 -16.50
N MET A 368 -13.93 19.20 -16.66
CA MET A 368 -14.40 18.25 -17.66
C MET A 368 -15.02 17.03 -16.96
N LYS A 369 -16.08 16.48 -17.54
CA LYS A 369 -16.78 15.29 -17.08
C LYS A 369 -16.90 14.27 -18.19
N GLY A 370 -16.85 13.00 -17.88
CA GLY A 370 -17.10 11.97 -18.86
C GLY A 370 -16.86 10.58 -18.33
N ASN A 371 -16.40 9.70 -19.21
CA ASN A 371 -16.21 8.30 -18.92
C ASN A 371 -14.98 7.76 -19.63
N GLY A 372 -14.55 6.59 -19.23
CA GLY A 372 -13.39 5.95 -19.81
C GLY A 372 -13.37 4.45 -19.62
N LYS A 373 -12.38 3.84 -20.25
CA LYS A 373 -12.06 2.43 -20.05
C LYS A 373 -10.56 2.23 -20.17
N LEU A 374 -10.02 1.35 -19.33
CA LEU A 374 -8.66 0.84 -19.40
C LEU A 374 -8.74 -0.67 -19.59
N ASP A 375 -8.44 -1.10 -20.81
CA ASP A 375 -8.28 -2.51 -21.16
C ASP A 375 -6.84 -2.90 -20.83
N TRP A 376 -6.64 -3.86 -19.92
CA TRP A 376 -5.30 -4.28 -19.52
C TRP A 376 -4.64 -5.28 -20.47
N ALA A 377 -5.39 -5.83 -21.43
CA ALA A 377 -4.83 -6.77 -22.39
C ALA A 377 -3.77 -6.12 -23.30
N ASN A 378 -2.78 -6.91 -23.73
CA ASN A 378 -1.82 -6.56 -24.79
C ASN A 378 -1.09 -5.21 -24.60
N GLY A 379 -0.61 -4.92 -23.39
CA GLY A 379 0.17 -3.70 -23.11
C GLY A 379 -0.68 -2.49 -22.70
N GLY A 380 -1.97 -2.70 -22.45
CA GLY A 380 -2.86 -1.73 -21.81
C GLY A 380 -3.33 -0.63 -22.76
N THR A 381 -4.63 -0.49 -23.01
CA THR A 381 -5.19 0.63 -23.79
C THR A 381 -6.14 1.46 -22.94
N LEU A 382 -5.80 2.74 -22.77
CA LEU A 382 -6.63 3.73 -22.09
C LEU A 382 -7.41 4.55 -23.11
N VAL A 383 -8.74 4.58 -22.96
CA VAL A 383 -9.64 5.43 -23.74
C VAL A 383 -10.47 6.28 -22.78
N LEU A 384 -10.39 7.60 -22.92
CA LEU A 384 -11.20 8.56 -22.15
C LEU A 384 -11.98 9.46 -23.10
N ASN A 385 -13.24 9.75 -22.76
CA ASN A 385 -14.06 10.73 -23.44
C ASN A 385 -14.53 11.75 -22.42
N LEU A 386 -14.05 12.98 -22.54
CA LEU A 386 -14.29 14.06 -21.59
C LEU A 386 -15.03 15.20 -22.28
N ASN A 387 -16.00 15.80 -21.60
CA ASN A 387 -16.77 16.95 -22.03
C ASN A 387 -16.75 18.01 -20.93
N GLY A 388 -16.37 19.23 -21.26
CA GLY A 388 -16.40 20.38 -20.37
C GLY A 388 -17.05 21.57 -21.06
N SER A 389 -17.31 22.61 -20.28
CA SER A 389 -17.69 23.91 -20.82
C SER A 389 -16.94 25.01 -20.09
N VAL A 390 -16.59 26.05 -20.85
CA VAL A 390 -15.92 27.25 -20.33
C VAL A 390 -16.81 28.45 -20.63
N GLY A 391 -17.00 29.34 -19.67
CA GLY A 391 -17.76 30.57 -19.88
C GLY A 391 -17.06 31.48 -20.89
N CYS A 392 -17.80 32.05 -21.86
CA CYS A 392 -17.21 32.91 -22.89
C CYS A 392 -16.46 34.12 -22.31
N ALA A 393 -16.96 34.68 -21.20
CA ALA A 393 -16.28 35.73 -20.46
C ALA A 393 -14.91 35.28 -19.93
N GLN A 394 -14.81 34.09 -19.33
CA GLN A 394 -13.56 33.52 -18.81
C GLN A 394 -12.55 33.22 -19.93
N LEU A 395 -13.03 32.72 -21.07
CA LEU A 395 -12.20 32.48 -22.24
C LEU A 395 -11.64 33.79 -22.82
N ALA A 396 -12.48 34.83 -22.91
CA ALA A 396 -12.06 36.14 -23.39
C ALA A 396 -11.02 36.78 -22.45
N THR A 397 -11.24 36.73 -21.14
CA THR A 397 -10.26 37.24 -20.16
C THR A 397 -8.94 36.49 -20.22
N SER A 398 -8.98 35.16 -20.42
CA SER A 398 -7.81 34.32 -20.60
C SER A 398 -7.01 34.68 -21.87
N ALA A 399 -7.70 34.76 -23.01
CA ALA A 399 -7.07 35.06 -24.30
C ALA A 399 -6.48 36.48 -24.36
N ILE A 400 -7.12 37.44 -23.69
CA ILE A 400 -6.60 38.82 -23.54
C ILE A 400 -5.38 38.82 -22.61
N GLY A 401 -5.46 38.13 -21.47
CA GLY A 401 -4.36 38.02 -20.50
C GLY A 401 -3.11 37.36 -21.07
N SER A 402 -3.26 36.31 -21.88
CA SER A 402 -2.12 35.61 -22.50
C SER A 402 -1.39 36.44 -23.56
N ARG A 403 -2.07 37.43 -24.17
CA ARG A 403 -1.47 38.29 -25.21
C ARG A 403 -0.98 39.65 -24.73
N LEU A 404 -1.62 40.23 -23.70
CA LEU A 404 -1.36 41.61 -23.26
C LEU A 404 -0.59 41.71 -21.94
N GLY A 405 -0.33 40.57 -21.27
CA GLY A 405 0.35 40.52 -19.98
C GLY A 405 -0.56 40.83 -18.78
N PRO A 406 -0.13 40.52 -17.54
CA PRO A 406 -1.01 40.47 -16.37
C PRO A 406 -1.66 41.81 -16.00
N LEU A 407 -0.92 42.92 -16.18
CA LEU A 407 -1.35 44.26 -15.80
C LEU A 407 -2.32 44.90 -16.81
N ALA A 408 -2.14 44.68 -18.11
CA ALA A 408 -3.07 45.18 -19.12
C ALA A 408 -4.32 44.30 -19.23
N GLY A 409 -4.17 42.99 -19.03
CA GLY A 409 -5.27 42.02 -19.12
C GLY A 409 -6.39 42.22 -18.10
N SER A 410 -6.06 42.63 -16.86
CA SER A 410 -7.06 42.81 -15.79
C SER A 410 -8.02 43.99 -16.05
N LEU A 411 -7.51 45.09 -16.60
CA LEU A 411 -8.30 46.29 -16.91
C LEU A 411 -9.23 46.04 -18.11
N THR A 412 -8.73 45.54 -19.23
CA THR A 412 -9.56 45.24 -20.42
C THR A 412 -10.48 44.04 -20.23
N GLY A 413 -10.06 43.06 -19.42
CA GLY A 413 -10.86 41.87 -19.11
C GLY A 413 -12.16 42.20 -18.38
N SER A 414 -12.13 43.17 -17.45
CA SER A 414 -13.32 43.59 -16.69
C SER A 414 -14.41 44.23 -17.56
N LEU A 415 -14.01 44.95 -18.62
CA LEU A 415 -14.92 45.62 -19.55
C LEU A 415 -15.48 44.68 -20.62
N ALA A 416 -14.68 43.74 -21.12
CA ALA A 416 -15.10 42.76 -22.12
C ALA A 416 -15.91 41.60 -21.52
N GLY A 417 -15.58 41.18 -20.28
CA GLY A 417 -16.25 40.08 -19.61
C GLY A 417 -17.72 40.35 -19.27
N GLY A 418 -18.09 41.61 -19.04
CA GLY A 418 -19.47 41.99 -18.69
C GLY A 418 -20.50 41.86 -19.82
N ARG A 419 -20.06 41.74 -21.08
CA ARG A 419 -20.96 41.69 -22.25
C ARG A 419 -20.97 40.34 -22.97
N LEU A 420 -20.05 39.43 -22.65
CA LEU A 420 -20.00 38.11 -23.29
C LEU A 420 -20.81 37.11 -22.48
N THR A 421 -21.90 36.63 -23.06
CA THR A 421 -22.71 35.55 -22.51
C THR A 421 -22.54 34.28 -23.33
N GLY A 422 -22.93 33.14 -22.76
CA GLY A 422 -22.82 31.84 -23.42
C GLY A 422 -21.62 31.01 -22.96
N THR A 423 -21.43 29.87 -23.63
CA THR A 423 -20.44 28.87 -23.25
C THR A 423 -19.71 28.33 -24.47
N VAL A 424 -18.45 27.93 -24.26
CA VAL A 424 -17.67 27.16 -25.22
C VAL A 424 -17.63 25.73 -24.72
N GLY A 425 -18.24 24.81 -25.46
CA GLY A 425 -18.16 23.38 -25.22
C GLY A 425 -16.81 22.84 -25.67
N VAL A 426 -16.17 22.04 -24.83
CA VAL A 426 -14.88 21.41 -25.10
C VAL A 426 -15.05 19.90 -24.93
N THR A 427 -14.82 19.13 -25.97
CA THR A 427 -14.78 17.67 -25.93
C THR A 427 -13.35 17.22 -26.18
N VAL A 428 -12.83 16.33 -25.34
CA VAL A 428 -11.50 15.76 -25.46
C VAL A 428 -11.61 14.24 -25.48
N GLY A 429 -11.28 13.64 -26.62
CA GLY A 429 -11.05 12.19 -26.73
C GLY A 429 -9.58 11.88 -26.51
N ILE A 430 -9.27 10.97 -25.58
CA ILE A 430 -7.92 10.50 -25.30
C ILE A 430 -7.87 9.01 -25.61
N SER A 431 -6.88 8.60 -26.41
CA SER A 431 -6.60 7.19 -26.67
C SER A 431 -5.10 6.96 -26.63
N THR A 432 -4.64 6.02 -25.80
CA THR A 432 -3.22 5.66 -25.73
C THR A 432 -3.02 4.21 -25.32
N LYS A 433 -1.92 3.63 -25.77
CA LYS A 433 -1.35 2.46 -25.11
C LYS A 433 -0.54 2.90 -23.90
N LEU A 434 -0.56 2.13 -22.81
CA LEU A 434 0.19 2.48 -21.59
C LEU A 434 1.70 2.47 -21.85
N SER A 435 2.18 1.54 -22.67
CA SER A 435 3.59 1.46 -23.10
C SER A 435 4.06 2.64 -23.94
N GLU A 436 3.13 3.39 -24.54
CA GLU A 436 3.41 4.51 -25.46
C GLU A 436 2.80 5.81 -24.94
N ILE A 437 2.74 6.01 -23.62
CA ILE A 437 2.04 7.16 -23.01
C ILE A 437 2.56 8.52 -23.48
N LYS A 438 3.81 8.58 -23.95
CA LYS A 438 4.41 9.77 -24.60
C LYS A 438 3.76 10.13 -25.94
N ASN A 439 3.19 9.14 -26.63
CA ASN A 439 2.52 9.29 -27.93
C ASN A 439 1.00 9.36 -27.80
N LEU A 440 0.51 9.83 -26.66
CA LEU A 440 -0.92 10.01 -26.36
C LEU A 440 -1.62 10.73 -27.52
N THR A 441 -2.64 10.08 -28.10
CA THR A 441 -3.47 10.74 -29.12
C THR A 441 -4.59 11.50 -28.43
N VAL A 442 -4.57 12.83 -28.57
CA VAL A 442 -5.61 13.73 -28.06
C VAL A 442 -6.39 14.29 -29.25
N THR A 443 -7.69 14.05 -29.28
CA THR A 443 -8.60 14.57 -30.30
C THR A 443 -9.51 15.63 -29.67
N PRO A 444 -9.11 16.92 -29.67
CA PRO A 444 -9.95 17.99 -29.15
C PRO A 444 -11.03 18.37 -30.16
N ARG A 445 -12.22 18.69 -29.67
CA ARG A 445 -13.30 19.34 -30.42
C ARG A 445 -13.85 20.50 -29.60
N VAL A 446 -14.07 21.63 -30.25
CA VAL A 446 -14.57 22.85 -29.62
C VAL A 446 -15.84 23.28 -30.32
N SER A 447 -16.89 23.57 -29.55
CA SER A 447 -18.13 24.18 -30.02
C SER A 447 -18.32 25.53 -29.34
N ILE A 448 -18.51 26.59 -30.12
CA ILE A 448 -18.58 27.95 -29.62
C ILE A 448 -20.04 28.42 -29.70
N ALA A 449 -20.64 28.73 -28.54
CA ALA A 449 -21.96 29.33 -28.43
C ALA A 449 -21.88 30.63 -27.61
N CYS A 450 -20.98 31.53 -28.01
CA CYS A 450 -20.82 32.85 -27.41
C CYS A 450 -21.71 33.88 -28.12
N SER A 451 -22.39 34.71 -27.34
CA SER A 451 -23.16 35.85 -27.84
C SER A 451 -22.87 37.10 -27.01
N ILE A 452 -23.05 38.25 -27.63
CA ILE A 452 -22.97 39.54 -26.95
C ILE A 452 -24.33 39.77 -26.27
N GLY A 453 -24.33 39.81 -24.93
CA GLY A 453 -25.48 40.26 -24.14
C GLY A 453 -25.62 41.78 -24.28
N LEU A 454 -26.78 42.21 -24.75
CA LEU A 454 -27.16 43.62 -24.89
C LEU A 454 -27.54 44.25 -23.55
#